data_AF-A0AAD7D528-F1
#
_entry.id   AF-A0AAD7D528-F1
#
_cell.length_a   1.000
_cell.length_b   1.000
_cell.length_c   1.000
_cell.angle_alpha   90.00
_cell.angle_beta   90.00
_cell.angle_gamma   90.00
#
_symmetry.space_group_name_H-M   'P 1'
#
loop_
_entity.id
_entity.type
_entity.pdbx_description
1 polymer ?
#
loop_
_entity_poly.entity_id
_entity_poly.type
_entity_poly.pdbx_seq_one_letter_code
_entity_poly.pdbx_strand_id
1 'polypeptide(L)' 'YSSQLLRRGRGFPLYVPEPQENLPQEYQREGVAIGDVCMVTPEGILEFFFNIYLDADNPIN' A
#
# COMPACT_ATOMS: atom_id res chain seq x y z
N TYR A 1 4.29 -16.93 6.14
CA TYR A 1 5.34 -16.01 6.63
C TYR A 1 4.75 -14.86 7.46
N SER A 2 3.54 -14.39 7.12
CA SER A 2 2.86 -13.24 7.70
C SER A 2 2.49 -13.32 9.19
N SER A 3 2.17 -14.51 9.69
CA SER A 3 1.76 -14.74 11.07
C SER A 3 2.88 -14.56 12.11
N GLN A 4 4.15 -14.54 11.69
CA GLN A 4 5.29 -14.42 12.60
C GLN A 4 5.57 -12.96 13.03
N LEU A 5 5.18 -11.98 12.22
CA LEU A 5 5.38 -10.55 12.50
C LEU A 5 4.36 -10.05 13.53
N LEU A 6 3.11 -10.50 13.40
CA LEU A 6 2.03 -10.15 14.32
C LEU A 6 2.31 -10.65 15.75
N ARG A 7 2.78 -11.90 15.88
CA ARG A 7 3.09 -12.52 17.17
C ARG A 7 4.24 -11.84 17.94
N ARG A 8 5.08 -11.07 17.23
CA ARG A 8 6.21 -10.33 17.82
C ARG A 8 5.92 -8.84 18.01
N GLY A 9 4.68 -8.39 17.76
CA GLY A 9 4.32 -6.97 17.84
C GLY A 9 5.02 -6.10 16.79
N ARG A 10 5.47 -6.68 15.68
CA ARG A 10 6.24 -5.98 14.63
C ARG A 10 5.37 -5.47 13.47
N GLY A 11 4.06 -5.34 13.71
CA GLY A 11 3.08 -4.94 12.72
C GLY A 11 2.53 -6.11 11.89
N PHE A 12 1.52 -5.80 11.08
CA PHE A 12 1.08 -6.66 9.98
C PHE A 12 2.08 -6.51 8.82
N PRO A 13 2.41 -7.58 8.08
CA PRO A 13 2.98 -7.41 6.76
C PRO A 13 1.95 -6.69 5.90
N LEU A 14 2.21 -5.41 5.67
CA LEU A 14 1.46 -4.54 4.76
C LEU A 14 1.67 -4.93 3.29
N TYR A 15 2.52 -5.92 3.03
CA TYR A 15 2.87 -6.41 1.71
C TYR A 15 2.01 -7.63 1.35
N VAL A 16 1.03 -7.40 0.48
CA VAL A 16 0.33 -8.46 -0.25
C VAL A 16 1.08 -8.66 -1.56
N PRO A 17 1.66 -9.85 -1.82
CA PRO A 17 2.48 -10.09 -3.02
C PRO A 17 1.65 -10.17 -4.31
N GLU A 18 0.32 -10.24 -4.20
CA GLU A 18 -0.58 -10.24 -5.34
C GLU A 18 -0.77 -8.80 -5.84
N PRO A 19 -0.63 -8.56 -7.15
CA PRO A 19 -0.91 -7.25 -7.72
C PRO A 19 -2.37 -6.91 -7.45
N GLN A 20 -2.61 -5.82 -6.72
CA GLN A 20 -3.95 -5.26 -6.61
C GLN A 20 -4.32 -4.72 -8.00
N GLU A 21 -5.13 -5.46 -8.75
CA GLU A 21 -5.53 -5.12 -10.12
C GLU A 21 -6.25 -3.76 -10.20
N ASN A 22 -6.73 -3.26 -9.06
CA ASN A 22 -7.46 -2.01 -8.93
C ASN A 22 -6.55 -0.76 -8.85
N LEU A 23 -5.22 -0.92 -8.78
CA LEU A 23 -4.28 0.20 -8.66
C LEU A 23 -3.86 0.76 -10.03
N PRO A 24 -3.49 2.06 -10.12
CA PRO A 24 -2.87 2.62 -11.32
C PRO A 24 -1.65 1.81 -11.77
N GLN A 25 -1.46 1.68 -13.09
CA GLN A 25 -0.41 0.83 -13.65
C GLN A 25 1.00 1.29 -13.21
N GLU A 26 1.17 2.59 -13.06
CA GLU A 26 2.37 3.25 -12.56
C GLU A 26 2.67 2.81 -11.13
N TYR A 27 1.67 2.84 -10.24
CA TYR A 27 1.82 2.42 -8.86
C TYR A 27 2.03 0.90 -8.73
N GLN A 28 1.43 0.08 -9.60
CA GLN A 28 1.72 -1.37 -9.65
C GLN A 28 3.19 -1.67 -10.01
N ARG A 29 3.84 -0.81 -10.79
CA ARG A 29 5.25 -0.97 -11.20
C ARG A 29 6.22 -0.47 -10.14
N GLU A 30 5.93 0.68 -9.53
CA GLU A 30 6.83 1.32 -8.56
C GLU A 30 6.64 0.77 -7.13
N GLY A 31 5.43 0.31 -6.80
CA GLY A 31 5.08 -0.15 -5.47
C GLY A 31 4.87 1.00 -4.48
N VAL A 32 4.98 0.66 -3.20
CA VAL A 32 4.76 1.62 -2.09
C VAL A 32 5.92 2.61 -1.99
N ALA A 33 5.58 3.89 -1.86
CA ALA A 33 6.50 5.01 -1.68
C ALA A 33 6.26 5.74 -0.35
N ILE A 34 7.27 6.50 0.10
CA ILE A 34 7.10 7.40 1.25
C ILE A 34 6.15 8.51 0.83
N GLY A 35 5.18 8.85 1.68
CA GLY A 35 4.15 9.84 1.38
C GLY A 35 2.83 9.24 0.88
N ASP A 36 2.76 7.91 0.70
CA ASP A 36 1.50 7.26 0.37
C ASP A 36 0.50 7.39 1.51
N VAL A 37 -0.70 7.84 1.15
CA VAL A 37 -1.86 7.85 2.02
C VAL A 37 -2.68 6.61 1.70
N CYS A 38 -2.75 5.71 2.67
CA CYS A 38 -3.47 4.44 2.56
C CYS A 38 -4.41 4.25 3.75
N MET A 39 -5.51 3.51 3.55
CA MET A 39 -6.38 3.03 4.63
C MET A 39 -6.11 1.56 4.91
N VAL A 40 -6.10 1.21 6.18
CA VAL A 40 -6.09 -0.20 6.61
C VAL A 40 -7.54 -0.65 6.74
N THR A 41 -7.96 -1.62 5.93
CA THR A 41 -9.30 -2.20 6.03
C THR A 41 -9.41 -3.09 7.28
N PRO A 42 -10.63 -3.42 7.76
CA PRO A 42 -10.82 -4.35 8.86
C PRO A 42 -10.18 -5.74 8.64
N GLU A 43 -10.01 -6.13 7.37
CA GLU A 43 -9.35 -7.37 6.94
C GLU A 43 -7.81 -7.27 6.97
N GLY A 44 -7.27 -6.09 7.29
CA GLY A 44 -5.83 -5.82 7.36
C GLY A 44 -5.18 -5.55 6.01
N ILE A 45 -5.98 -5.21 4.99
CA ILE A 45 -5.50 -4.87 3.65
C ILE A 45 -5.19 -3.37 3.59
N LEU A 46 -4.13 -3.00 2.87
CA LEU A 46 -3.89 -1.60 2.53
C LEU A 46 -4.58 -1.24 1.23
N GLU A 47 -5.39 -0.18 1.27
CA GLU A 47 -5.96 0.48 0.10
C GLU A 47 -5.27 1.82 -0.10
N PHE A 48 -4.65 2.01 -1.26
CA PHE A 48 -3.95 3.24 -1.64
C PHE A 48 -4.94 4.31 -2.12
N PHE A 49 -4.70 5.58 -1.77
CA PHE A 49 -5.45 6.72 -2.28
C PHE A 49 -4.63 7.62 -3.19
N PHE A 50 -3.55 8.21 -2.64
CA PHE A 50 -2.68 9.16 -3.33
C PHE A 50 -1.37 9.33 -2.55
N ASN A 51 -0.38 9.97 -3.14
CA ASN A 51 0.89 10.32 -2.51
C ASN A 51 0.99 11.85 -2.26
N ILE A 52 1.25 12.25 -1.01
CA ILE A 52 1.30 13.68 -0.62
C ILE A 52 2.49 14.46 -1.18
N TYR A 53 3.50 13.78 -1.72
CA TYR A 53 4.67 14.40 -2.33
C TYR A 53 4.53 14.54 -3.85
N LEU A 54 3.50 13.96 -4.45
CA LEU A 54 3.21 14.11 -5.87
C LEU A 54 2.26 15.30 -6.10
N ASP A 55 2.38 15.93 -7.27
CA ASP A 55 1.46 16.98 -7.69
C ASP A 55 0.05 16.42 -7.89
N ALA A 56 -0.97 17.28 -7.79
CA ALA A 56 -2.37 16.88 -8.01
C ALA A 56 -2.66 16.39 -9.44
N ASP A 57 -1.82 16.76 -10.41
CA ASP A 57 -1.93 16.32 -11.81
C ASP A 57 -1.11 15.06 -12.10
N ASN A 58 -0.47 14.46 -11.10
CA ASN A 58 0.29 13.22 -11.27
C ASN A 58 -0.66 12.05 -11.54
N PRO A 59 -0.35 11.12 -12.47
CA PRO A 59 -1.21 9.97 -12.77
C PRO A 59 -1.49 9.03 -11.57
N ILE A 60 -0.72 9.14 -10.49
CA ILE A 60 -0.89 8.37 -9.25
C ILE A 60 -1.78 9.11 -8.22
N ASN A 61 -1.99 10.42 -8.36
CA ASN A 61 -2.78 11.26 -7.44
C ASN A 61 -4.21 11.54 -7.92
#